data_AF-A0A660XP20-F1
#
_entry.id   AF-A0A660XP20-F1
#
_cell.length_a   1.000
_cell.length_b   1.000
_cell.length_c   1.000
_cell.angle_alpha   90.00
_cell.angle_beta   90.00
_cell.angle_gamma   90.00
#
_symmetry.space_group_name_H-M   'P 1'
#
loop_
_entity.id
_entity.type
_entity.pdbx_description
1 polymer ?
#
loop_
_entity_poly.entity_id
_entity_poly.type
_entity_poly.pdbx_seq_one_letter_code
_entity_poly.pdbx_strand_id
1 'polypeptide(L)'
;MCSHCPHHAEPELTSLKCWANYGFSKIWEYRPGPMSWLENIIFFLGFLIILIPPAIVFGLQKRFCFMGIYLGVLLLVFGLLHIFYCSYCINSAYPLNAEKKKDREEFFDKNPIVKEAWKKVNK
;
A
#
# COMPACT_ATOMS: atom_id res chain seq x y z
N MET A 1 6.77 5.40 1.45
CA MET A 1 5.67 4.42 1.57
C MET A 1 6.17 3.09 2.12
N CYS A 2 7.11 2.40 1.47
CA CYS A 2 7.66 1.14 1.96
C CYS A 2 8.45 1.26 3.27
N SER A 3 9.03 2.44 3.56
CA SER A 3 9.75 2.71 4.81
C SER A 3 8.91 2.65 6.09
N HIS A 4 7.58 2.58 5.98
CA HIS A 4 6.67 2.39 7.11
C HIS A 4 6.41 0.89 7.40
N CYS A 5 6.78 -0.01 6.49
CA CYS A 5 6.49 -1.44 6.58
C CYS A 5 7.52 -2.21 7.44
N PRO A 6 7.10 -3.13 8.33
CA PRO A 6 8.01 -3.96 9.12
C PRO A 6 9.06 -4.74 8.31
N HIS A 7 8.75 -5.18 7.08
CA HIS A 7 9.74 -5.82 6.18
C HIS A 7 10.92 -4.92 5.80
N HIS A 8 10.75 -3.60 5.93
CA HIS A 8 11.82 -2.64 5.71
C HIS A 8 12.84 -2.64 6.86
N ALA A 9 12.44 -3.06 8.06
CA ALA A 9 13.26 -3.08 9.27
C ALA A 9 14.32 -4.20 9.29
N GLU A 10 14.25 -5.19 8.39
CA GLU A 10 15.15 -6.35 8.37
C GLU A 10 16.60 -5.90 8.02
N PRO A 11 17.54 -5.78 8.97
CA PRO A 11 18.79 -5.06 8.75
C PRO A 11 19.77 -5.81 7.84
N GLU A 12 19.68 -7.14 7.83
CA GLU A 12 20.54 -8.05 7.07
C GLU A 12 20.36 -7.95 5.55
N LEU A 13 19.28 -7.29 5.10
CA LEU A 13 18.83 -7.32 3.71
C LEU A 13 18.86 -5.93 3.10
N THR A 14 19.48 -5.82 1.94
CA THR A 14 19.50 -4.59 1.11
C THR A 14 18.23 -4.41 0.29
N SER A 15 17.43 -5.46 0.13
CA SER A 15 16.19 -5.47 -0.64
C SER A 15 14.97 -5.86 0.20
N LEU A 16 13.80 -5.42 -0.25
CA LEU A 16 12.50 -5.69 0.37
C LEU A 16 12.05 -7.13 0.08
N LYS A 17 11.48 -7.78 1.09
CA LYS A 17 10.86 -9.11 0.98
C LYS A 17 9.33 -9.08 0.97
N CYS A 18 8.71 -7.91 0.92
CA CYS A 18 7.26 -7.81 0.86
C CYS A 18 6.74 -8.28 -0.50
N TRP A 19 5.56 -8.91 -0.51
CA TRP A 19 4.97 -9.45 -1.74
C TRP A 19 4.75 -8.37 -2.83
N ALA A 20 4.48 -7.12 -2.43
CA ALA A 20 4.16 -6.05 -3.37
C ALA A 20 5.39 -5.40 -4.04
N ASN A 21 6.54 -5.38 -3.37
CA ASN A 21 7.77 -4.73 -3.88
C ASN A 21 8.98 -5.64 -3.64
N TYR A 22 8.83 -6.94 -3.84
CA TYR A 22 9.89 -7.91 -3.62
C TYR A 22 11.12 -7.57 -4.48
N GLY A 23 12.30 -7.56 -3.88
CA GLY A 23 13.56 -7.27 -4.56
C GLY A 23 13.88 -5.78 -4.72
N PHE A 24 12.97 -4.85 -4.41
CA PHE A 24 13.27 -3.42 -4.45
C PHE A 24 14.28 -3.03 -3.36
N SER A 25 15.24 -2.18 -3.72
CA SER A 25 16.25 -1.67 -2.79
C SER A 25 15.66 -0.80 -1.68
N LYS A 26 16.21 -0.92 -0.48
CA LYS A 26 15.86 -0.08 0.67
C LYS A 26 16.58 1.27 0.58
N ILE A 27 15.99 2.22 -0.14
CA ILE A 27 16.59 3.54 -0.37
C ILE A 27 16.40 4.49 0.83
N TRP A 28 15.34 4.28 1.61
CA TRP A 28 14.93 5.19 2.68
C TRP A 28 15.20 4.60 4.06
N GLU A 29 15.37 5.43 5.07
CA GLU A 29 15.44 4.97 6.46
C GLU A 29 14.09 4.40 6.93
N TYR A 30 14.15 3.41 7.82
CA TYR A 30 12.96 2.83 8.43
C TYR A 30 12.31 3.83 9.38
N ARG A 31 11.03 4.12 9.17
CA ARG A 31 10.23 5.01 10.04
C ARG A 31 8.86 4.38 10.29
N PRO A 32 8.71 3.55 11.33
CA PRO A 32 7.44 2.91 11.63
C PRO A 32 6.43 3.96 12.10
N GLY A 33 5.47 4.34 11.28
CA GLY A 33 4.47 5.34 11.66
C GLY A 33 3.31 5.37 10.67
N PRO A 34 2.21 6.08 10.99
CA PRO A 34 1.19 6.34 9.98
C PRO A 34 1.80 7.20 8.86
N MET A 35 1.39 6.95 7.62
CA MET A 35 1.75 7.82 6.50
C MET A 35 1.21 9.24 6.75
N SER A 36 2.00 10.24 6.38
CA SER A 36 1.52 11.62 6.39
C SER A 36 0.41 11.82 5.35
N TRP A 37 -0.38 12.88 5.50
CA TRP A 37 -1.43 13.21 4.53
C TRP A 37 -0.89 13.40 3.11
N LEU A 38 0.28 14.03 2.96
CA LEU A 38 0.94 14.21 1.67
C LEU A 38 1.39 12.88 1.07
N GLU A 39 1.92 11.96 1.87
CA GLU A 39 2.30 10.62 1.40
C GLU A 39 1.09 9.86 0.89
N ASN A 40 -0.04 9.92 1.59
CA ASN A 40 -1.29 9.31 1.14
C ASN A 40 -1.75 9.88 -0.20
N ILE A 41 -1.69 11.21 -0.39
CA ILE A 41 -2.04 11.83 -1.67
C ILE A 41 -1.14 11.33 -2.79
N ILE A 42 0.19 11.33 -2.58
CA ILE A 42 1.14 10.86 -3.60
C ILE A 42 0.88 9.40 -3.97
N PHE A 43 0.51 8.57 -2.99
CA PHE A 43 0.17 7.16 -3.21
C PHE A 43 -1.02 7.02 -4.18
N PHE A 44 -2.13 7.67 -3.86
CA PHE A 44 -3.32 7.61 -4.70
C PHE A 44 -3.10 8.27 -6.06
N LEU A 45 -2.39 9.38 -6.11
CA LEU A 45 -2.06 10.05 -7.37
C LEU A 45 -1.27 9.13 -8.30
N GLY A 46 -0.32 8.35 -7.76
CA GLY A 46 0.42 7.34 -8.53
C GLY A 46 -0.50 6.31 -9.19
N PHE A 47 -1.51 5.79 -8.46
CA PHE A 47 -2.51 4.91 -9.06
C PHE A 47 -3.31 5.59 -10.16
N LEU A 48 -3.79 6.81 -9.92
CA LEU A 48 -4.59 7.54 -10.92
C LEU A 48 -3.80 7.77 -12.21
N ILE A 49 -2.52 8.15 -12.11
CA ILE A 49 -1.64 8.36 -13.27
C ILE A 49 -1.48 7.08 -14.10
N ILE A 50 -1.46 5.91 -13.48
CA ILE A 50 -1.30 4.64 -14.21
C ILE A 50 -2.63 4.14 -14.79
N LEU A 51 -3.72 4.29 -14.04
CA LEU A 51 -5.02 3.67 -14.35
C LEU A 51 -5.90 4.53 -15.28
N ILE A 52 -5.83 5.85 -15.17
CA ILE A 52 -6.72 6.75 -15.92
C ILE A 52 -6.36 6.85 -17.41
N PRO A 53 -5.07 6.99 -17.82
CA PRO A 53 -4.76 7.24 -19.22
C PRO A 53 -5.27 6.16 -20.19
N PRO A 54 -5.16 4.84 -19.90
CA PRO A 54 -5.75 3.82 -20.77
C PRO A 54 -7.27 3.99 -20.94
N ALA A 55 -7.99 4.29 -19.86
CA ALA A 55 -9.42 4.52 -19.90
C ALA A 55 -9.78 5.76 -20.75
N ILE A 56 -9.01 6.86 -20.62
CA ILE A 56 -9.19 8.06 -21.45
C ILE A 56 -9.00 7.71 -22.93
N VAL A 57 -7.93 6.98 -23.29
CA VAL A 57 -7.65 6.60 -24.67
C VAL A 57 -8.79 5.77 -25.26
N PHE A 58 -9.31 4.78 -24.52
CA PHE A 58 -10.45 3.99 -24.99
C PHE A 58 -11.73 4.84 -25.15
N GLY A 59 -11.97 5.78 -24.25
CA GLY A 59 -13.09 6.72 -24.33
C GLY A 59 -13.01 7.64 -25.55
N LEU A 60 -11.84 8.24 -25.79
CA LEU A 60 -11.59 9.12 -26.95
C LEU A 60 -11.74 8.37 -28.28
N GLN A 61 -11.32 7.11 -28.32
CA GLN A 61 -11.48 6.24 -29.50
C GLN A 61 -12.90 5.65 -29.64
N LYS A 62 -13.83 5.96 -28.72
CA LYS A 62 -15.19 5.39 -28.65
C LYS A 62 -15.20 3.86 -28.58
N ARG A 63 -14.13 3.25 -28.06
CA ARG A 63 -13.95 1.80 -27.91
C ARG A 63 -14.53 1.31 -26.58
N PHE A 64 -15.83 1.51 -26.39
CA PHE A 64 -16.49 1.27 -25.10
C PHE A 64 -16.44 -0.19 -24.64
N CYS A 65 -16.46 -1.16 -25.56
CA CYS A 65 -16.30 -2.58 -25.19
C CYS A 65 -14.94 -2.84 -24.52
N PHE A 66 -13.85 -2.31 -25.10
CA PHE A 66 -12.51 -2.43 -24.51
C PHE A 66 -12.39 -1.68 -23.19
N MET A 67 -13.00 -0.49 -23.09
CA MET A 67 -13.08 0.25 -21.84
C MET A 67 -13.80 -0.56 -20.75
N GLY A 68 -14.94 -1.18 -21.08
CA GLY A 68 -15.69 -2.02 -20.16
C GLY A 68 -14.89 -3.24 -19.68
N ILE A 69 -14.21 -3.93 -20.60
CA ILE A 69 -13.32 -5.05 -20.26
C ILE A 69 -12.18 -4.57 -19.35
N TYR A 70 -11.53 -3.46 -19.69
CA TYR A 70 -10.45 -2.89 -18.90
C TYR A 70 -10.89 -2.58 -17.48
N LEU A 71 -12.01 -1.88 -17.30
CA LEU A 71 -12.56 -1.56 -15.99
C LEU A 71 -12.98 -2.82 -15.22
N GLY A 72 -13.57 -3.80 -15.89
CA GLY A 72 -13.93 -5.09 -15.28
C GLY A 72 -12.71 -5.86 -14.76
N VAL A 73 -11.63 -5.91 -15.56
CA VAL A 73 -10.36 -6.52 -15.14
C VAL A 73 -9.74 -5.75 -13.98
N LEU A 74 -9.75 -4.41 -14.00
CA LEU A 74 -9.26 -3.62 -12.88
C LEU A 74 -10.02 -3.93 -11.59
N LEU A 75 -11.35 -3.92 -11.64
CA LEU A 75 -12.19 -4.25 -10.47
C LEU A 75 -11.89 -5.65 -9.95
N LEU A 76 -11.74 -6.64 -10.85
CA LEU A 76 -11.38 -7.99 -10.49
C LEU A 76 -10.00 -8.04 -9.80
N VAL A 77 -8.97 -7.44 -10.40
CA VAL A 77 -7.61 -7.44 -9.85
C VAL A 77 -7.57 -6.72 -8.50
N PHE A 78 -8.19 -5.55 -8.37
CA PHE A 78 -8.26 -4.83 -7.09
C PHE A 78 -9.01 -5.62 -6.03
N GLY A 79 -10.11 -6.28 -6.40
CA GLY A 79 -10.86 -7.16 -5.49
C GLY A 79 -10.02 -8.34 -5.01
N LEU A 80 -9.35 -9.04 -5.93
CA LEU A 80 -8.46 -10.16 -5.61
C LEU A 80 -7.28 -9.70 -4.73
N LEU A 81 -6.65 -8.58 -5.06
CA LEU A 81 -5.57 -8.01 -4.25
C LEU A 81 -6.05 -7.67 -2.83
N HIS A 82 -7.23 -7.05 -2.71
CA HIS A 82 -7.79 -6.68 -1.42
C HIS A 82 -8.07 -7.91 -0.56
N ILE A 83 -8.70 -8.93 -1.13
CA ILE A 83 -9.10 -10.17 -0.42
C ILE A 83 -7.88 -10.98 -0.01
N PHE A 84 -6.96 -11.24 -0.93
CA PHE A 84 -5.87 -12.20 -0.70
C PHE A 84 -4.63 -11.59 -0.08
N TYR A 85 -4.38 -10.29 -0.27
CA TYR A 85 -3.13 -9.67 0.15
C TYR A 85 -3.32 -8.46 1.06
N CYS A 86 -4.09 -7.44 0.66
CA CYS A 86 -4.18 -6.20 1.43
C CYS A 86 -4.85 -6.41 2.80
N SER A 87 -5.81 -7.34 2.91
CA SER A 87 -6.48 -7.67 4.17
C SER A 87 -5.58 -8.37 5.20
N TYR A 88 -4.45 -8.92 4.77
CA TYR A 88 -3.47 -9.63 5.61
C TYR A 88 -2.10 -8.93 5.63
N CYS A 89 -2.03 -7.70 5.12
CA CYS A 89 -0.79 -6.97 5.03
C CYS A 89 -0.34 -6.52 6.44
N ILE A 90 0.89 -6.86 6.81
CA ILE A 90 1.48 -6.46 8.10
C ILE A 90 1.74 -4.95 8.21
N ASN A 91 1.67 -4.22 7.09
CA ASN A 91 1.89 -2.78 7.07
C ASN A 91 0.61 -2.03 7.46
N SER A 92 0.46 -1.74 8.74
CA SER A 92 -0.66 -0.93 9.26
C SER A 92 -0.73 0.49 8.70
N ALA A 93 0.36 1.01 8.13
CA ALA A 93 0.39 2.33 7.48
C ALA A 93 -0.05 2.31 6.02
N TYR A 94 -0.31 1.12 5.45
CA TYR A 94 -0.73 0.99 4.07
C TYR A 94 -2.18 1.47 3.89
N PRO A 95 -2.48 2.40 2.97
CA PRO A 95 -3.79 3.05 2.90
C PRO A 95 -4.96 2.13 2.53
N LEU A 96 -4.68 1.00 1.86
CA LEU A 96 -5.67 0.01 1.47
C LEU A 96 -5.67 -1.22 2.40
N ASN A 97 -4.98 -1.16 3.53
CA ASN A 97 -4.99 -2.25 4.50
C ASN A 97 -6.37 -2.32 5.18
N ALA A 98 -6.93 -3.52 5.25
CA ALA A 98 -8.22 -3.80 5.87
C ALA A 98 -8.09 -4.61 7.16
N GLU A 99 -6.91 -4.56 7.80
CA GLU A 99 -6.65 -5.19 9.09
C GLU A 99 -7.66 -4.77 10.17
N LYS A 100 -8.01 -5.71 11.06
CA LYS A 100 -8.88 -5.41 12.19
C LYS A 100 -8.10 -4.61 13.22
N LYS A 101 -8.75 -3.63 13.85
CA LYS A 101 -8.15 -2.79 14.90
C LYS A 101 -7.53 -3.61 16.04
N LYS A 102 -8.17 -4.72 16.43
CA LYS A 102 -7.67 -5.64 17.46
C LYS A 102 -6.32 -6.26 17.08
N ASP A 103 -6.19 -6.73 15.84
CA ASP A 103 -4.98 -7.39 15.35
C ASP A 103 -3.82 -6.39 15.28
N ARG A 104 -4.11 -5.15 14.86
CA ARG A 104 -3.14 -4.04 14.90
C ARG A 104 -2.70 -3.71 16.33
N GLU A 105 -3.62 -3.64 17.28
CA GLU A 105 -3.30 -3.35 18.68
C GLU A 105 -2.45 -4.47 19.28
N GLU A 106 -2.79 -5.73 19.03
CA GLU A 106 -1.97 -6.88 19.45
C GLU A 106 -0.57 -6.84 18.83
N PHE A 107 -0.47 -6.47 17.55
CA PHE A 107 0.82 -6.27 16.89
C PHE A 107 1.63 -5.14 17.55
N PHE A 108 1.00 -4.01 17.87
CA PHE A 108 1.65 -2.89 18.56
C PHE A 108 2.09 -3.24 19.98
N ASP A 109 1.33 -4.06 20.70
CA ASP A 109 1.69 -4.53 22.04
C ASP A 109 2.95 -5.40 22.04
N LYS A 110 3.13 -6.21 21.00
CA LYS A 110 4.35 -7.01 20.79
C LYS A 110 5.52 -6.20 20.22
N ASN A 111 5.25 -5.04 19.63
CA ASN A 111 6.24 -4.20 18.94
C ASN A 111 6.25 -2.77 19.50
N PRO A 112 6.87 -2.54 20.68
CA PRO A 112 6.79 -1.26 21.38
C PRO A 112 7.39 -0.09 20.59
N ILE A 113 8.44 -0.33 19.79
CA ILE A 113 9.06 0.69 18.93
C ILE A 113 8.04 1.24 17.91
N VAL A 114 7.28 0.35 17.27
CA VAL A 114 6.24 0.73 16.31
C VAL A 114 5.11 1.47 17.01
N LYS A 115 4.67 0.96 18.17
CA LYS A 115 3.61 1.56 18.99
C LYS A 115 3.96 2.99 19.41
N GLU A 116 5.20 3.23 19.84
CA GLU A 116 5.64 4.55 20.27
C GLU A 116 5.66 5.55 19.11
N ALA A 117 6.17 5.13 17.96
CA ALA A 117 6.26 6.00 16.80
C ALA A 117 4.87 6.37 16.23
N TRP A 118 3.87 5.47 16.32
CA TRP A 118 2.47 5.79 16.03
C TRP A 118 1.82 6.75 17.05
N LYS A 119 2.26 6.75 18.31
CA LYS A 119 1.80 7.71 19.33
C LYS A 119 2.37 9.12 19.10
N LYS A 120 3.64 9.22 18.68
CA LYS A 120 4.34 10.51 18.47
C LYS A 120 3.69 11.37 17.39
N VAL A 121 3.09 10.77 16.37
CA VAL A 121 2.45 11.50 15.26
C VAL A 121 1.04 12.01 15.63
N ASN A 122 0.39 11.41 16.63
CA ASN A 122 -0.97 11.76 17.06
C ASN A 122 -1.01 12.72 18.26
N LYS A 123 0.12 13.36 18.59
CA LYS A 123 0.25 14.32 19.69
C LYS A 123 0.56 15.69 19.14
#